data_AF-A0A3M1K1C1-F1
#
_entry.id   AF-A0A3M1K1C1-F1
#
_cell.length_a   1.000
_cell.length_b   1.000
_cell.length_c   1.000
_cell.angle_alpha   90.00
_cell.angle_beta   90.00
_cell.angle_gamma   90.00
#
_symmetry.space_group_name_H-M   'P 1'
#
loop_
_entity.id
_entity.type
_entity.pdbx_description
1 polymer ?
#
loop_
_entity_poly.entity_id
_entity_poly.type
_entity_poly.pdbx_seq_one_letter_code
_entity_poly.pdbx_strand_id
1 'polypeptide(L)'
;MRMFLSSVIAAGLMAAMPASAAEQRVSIDVGEMTCPSCSFTVSRSMKRVPSVEIVDFRPGEAFGEGVFVVTFDDAKATAEMIVEAVNAIGYPARLLAVGGS
;
A
#
# COMPACT_ATOMS: atom_id res chain seq x y z
N MET A 1 28.67 48.12 -37.98
CA MET A 1 27.32 47.80 -38.52
C MET A 1 27.06 46.33 -38.16
N ARG A 2 26.66 46.05 -36.92
CA ARG A 2 25.28 45.66 -36.54
C ARG A 2 24.71 44.55 -37.41
N MET A 3 24.74 43.30 -36.93
CA MET A 3 23.53 42.47 -36.90
C MET A 3 23.71 41.18 -36.07
N PHE A 4 23.07 41.18 -34.89
CA PHE A 4 22.38 40.07 -34.19
C PHE A 4 23.19 38.80 -33.90
N LEU A 5 23.77 38.62 -32.71
CA LEU A 5 23.06 38.24 -31.47
C LEU A 5 21.72 37.53 -31.73
N SER A 6 21.74 36.20 -31.79
CA SER A 6 20.56 35.39 -31.50
C SER A 6 20.98 34.14 -30.76
N SER A 7 20.97 34.34 -29.44
CA SER A 7 21.01 33.34 -28.38
C SER A 7 19.91 32.31 -28.61
N VAL A 8 20.28 31.04 -28.83
CA VAL A 8 19.34 29.92 -28.74
C VAL A 8 19.60 29.24 -27.40
N ILE A 9 19.01 29.78 -26.34
CA ILE A 9 18.87 29.08 -25.06
C ILE A 9 17.69 28.13 -25.24
N ALA A 10 17.97 26.90 -25.66
CA ALA A 10 17.00 25.82 -25.61
C ALA A 10 16.88 25.35 -24.14
N ALA A 11 16.11 26.10 -23.33
CA ALA A 11 15.73 25.67 -22.00
C ALA A 11 14.72 24.51 -22.14
N GLY A 12 15.23 23.28 -22.05
CA GLY A 12 14.39 22.09 -21.96
C GLY A 12 13.54 22.15 -20.70
N LEU A 13 12.24 22.38 -20.86
CA LEU A 13 11.26 22.15 -19.79
C LEU A 13 11.14 20.64 -19.58
N MET A 14 11.93 20.12 -18.64
CA MET A 14 11.67 18.83 -18.02
C MET A 14 10.41 19.00 -17.16
N ALA A 15 9.24 18.75 -17.77
CA ALA A 15 8.00 18.67 -17.03
C ALA A 15 8.07 17.45 -16.09
N ALA A 16 8.28 17.71 -14.81
CA ALA A 16 8.08 16.70 -13.77
C ALA A 16 6.59 16.32 -13.80
N MET A 17 6.28 15.13 -14.31
CA MET A 17 4.94 14.57 -14.21
C MET A 17 4.60 14.43 -12.73
N PRO A 18 3.44 14.93 -12.27
CA PRO A 18 3.02 14.67 -10.91
C PRO A 18 2.78 13.17 -10.82
N ALA A 19 3.54 12.48 -9.97
CA ALA A 19 3.11 11.20 -9.46
C ALA A 19 1.85 11.48 -8.64
N SER A 20 0.68 11.38 -9.27
CA SER A 20 -0.60 11.57 -8.60
C SER A 20 -0.77 10.43 -7.62
N ALA A 21 -0.53 10.74 -6.34
CA ALA A 21 -0.84 9.87 -5.22
C ALA A 21 -2.31 9.44 -5.29
N ALA A 22 -2.56 8.14 -5.40
CA ALA A 22 -3.89 7.57 -5.46
C ALA A 22 -4.16 6.71 -4.22
N GLU A 23 -5.41 6.75 -3.74
CA GLU A 23 -5.86 5.79 -2.76
C GLU A 23 -5.91 4.40 -3.41
N GLN A 24 -5.16 3.46 -2.84
CA GLN A 24 -5.13 2.07 -3.26
C GLN A 24 -5.97 1.24 -2.30
N ARG A 25 -6.68 0.25 -2.85
CA ARG A 25 -7.42 -0.75 -2.07
C ARG A 25 -6.87 -2.12 -2.38
N VAL A 26 -6.42 -2.84 -1.35
CA VAL A 26 -5.84 -4.18 -1.49
C VAL A 26 -6.45 -5.15 -0.49
N SER A 27 -6.34 -6.44 -0.79
CA SER A 27 -6.73 -7.52 0.11
C SER A 27 -5.48 -8.26 0.59
N ILE A 28 -5.32 -8.37 1.90
CA ILE A 28 -4.22 -9.07 2.55
C ILE A 28 -4.77 -10.31 3.23
N ASP A 29 -4.32 -11.48 2.77
CA ASP A 29 -4.59 -12.74 3.45
C ASP A 29 -3.60 -12.90 4.60
N VAL A 30 -4.11 -13.30 5.76
CA VAL A 30 -3.35 -13.52 6.99
C VAL A 30 -3.73 -14.87 7.57
N GLY A 31 -2.73 -15.66 7.93
CA GLY A 31 -2.89 -16.96 8.58
C GLY A 31 -2.54 -16.96 10.07
N GLU A 32 -2.68 -18.14 10.68
CA GLU A 32 -2.27 -18.45 12.07
C GLU A 32 -2.88 -17.56 13.17
N MET A 33 -4.01 -16.89 12.89
CA MET A 33 -4.79 -16.11 13.86
C MET A 33 -5.65 -17.01 14.77
N THR A 34 -5.03 -17.99 15.42
CA THR A 34 -5.71 -19.06 16.19
C THR A 34 -6.16 -18.65 17.59
N CYS A 35 -5.83 -17.44 18.05
CA CYS A 35 -6.27 -16.90 19.33
C CYS A 35 -7.44 -15.91 19.19
N PRO A 36 -8.31 -15.75 20.21
CA PRO A 36 -9.50 -14.89 20.14
C PRO A 36 -9.22 -13.42 19.82
N SER A 37 -8.02 -12.94 20.14
CA SER A 37 -7.58 -11.55 19.98
C SER A 37 -6.51 -11.37 18.90
N CYS A 38 -6.18 -12.42 18.15
CA CYS A 38 -5.11 -12.40 17.15
C CYS A 38 -5.43 -11.43 16.01
N SER A 39 -6.68 -11.44 15.52
CA SER A 39 -7.15 -10.51 14.48
C SER A 39 -7.03 -9.05 14.88
N PHE A 40 -7.24 -8.72 16.16
CA PHE A 40 -7.05 -7.37 16.69
C PHE A 40 -5.57 -6.97 16.71
N THR A 41 -4.69 -7.88 17.09
CA THR A 41 -3.23 -7.65 17.08
C THR A 41 -2.72 -7.40 15.67
N VAL A 42 -3.14 -8.22 14.71
CA VAL A 42 -2.84 -8.05 13.28
C VAL A 42 -3.36 -6.71 12.77
N SER A 43 -4.63 -6.39 13.04
CA SER A 43 -5.24 -5.11 12.67
C SER A 43 -4.45 -3.92 13.19
N ARG A 44 -3.98 -4.00 14.44
CA ARG A 44 -3.19 -2.93 15.06
C ARG A 44 -1.81 -2.80 14.41
N SER A 45 -1.22 -3.88 13.93
CA SER A 45 0.04 -3.82 13.19
C SER A 45 -0.13 -3.11 11.85
N MET A 46 -1.17 -3.47 11.08
CA MET A 46 -1.48 -2.80 9.80
C MET A 46 -1.69 -1.30 9.98
N LYS A 47 -2.44 -0.89 11.02
CA LYS A 47 -2.71 0.53 11.33
C LYS A 47 -1.49 1.34 11.79
N ARG A 48 -0.34 0.71 12.03
CA ARG A 48 0.92 1.43 12.30
C ARG A 48 1.61 1.89 11.01
N VAL A 49 1.26 1.30 9.88
CA VAL A 49 1.75 1.73 8.57
C VAL A 49 1.06 3.05 8.19
N PRO A 50 1.78 4.05 7.67
CA PRO A 50 1.20 5.34 7.34
C PRO A 50 -0.01 5.24 6.41
N SER A 51 -1.06 6.03 6.67
CA SER A 51 -2.29 6.13 5.87
C SER A 51 -3.14 4.87 5.74
N VAL A 52 -2.78 3.77 6.42
CA VAL A 52 -3.54 2.51 6.31
C VAL A 52 -4.83 2.57 7.09
N GLU A 53 -5.93 2.28 6.41
CA GLU A 53 -7.23 2.02 7.01
C GLU A 53 -7.71 0.61 6.68
N ILE A 54 -8.35 -0.04 7.66
CA ILE A 54 -8.98 -1.35 7.47
C ILE A 54 -10.45 -1.09 7.19
N VAL A 55 -10.90 -1.46 5.99
CA VAL A 55 -12.26 -1.21 5.51
C VAL A 55 -13.16 -2.43 5.63
N ASP A 56 -12.59 -3.63 5.67
CA ASP A 56 -13.33 -4.87 5.88
C ASP A 56 -12.43 -5.98 6.43
N PHE A 57 -13.03 -6.96 7.10
CA PHE A 57 -12.37 -8.19 7.53
C PHE A 57 -13.27 -9.39 7.30
N ARG A 58 -12.76 -10.37 6.56
CA ARG A 58 -13.47 -11.61 6.20
C ARG A 58 -12.75 -12.80 6.82
N PRO A 59 -13.38 -13.57 7.71
CA PRO A 59 -12.81 -14.84 8.18
C PRO A 59 -12.56 -15.79 7.01
N GLY A 60 -11.46 -16.55 7.07
CA GLY A 60 -11.13 -17.58 6.09
C GLY A 60 -11.92 -18.87 6.30
N GLU A 61 -11.76 -19.82 5.39
CA GLU A 61 -12.40 -21.14 5.49
C GLU A 61 -11.77 -21.99 6.60
N ALA A 62 -10.43 -21.90 6.76
CA ALA A 62 -9.72 -22.59 7.83
C ALA A 62 -9.65 -21.74 9.11
N PHE A 63 -9.61 -22.43 10.25
CA PHE A 63 -9.45 -21.77 11.54
C PHE A 63 -8.09 -21.05 11.62
N GLY A 64 -8.14 -19.77 11.94
CA GLY A 64 -6.96 -18.91 12.02
C GLY A 64 -6.59 -18.20 10.71
N GLU A 65 -7.37 -18.36 9.65
CA GLU A 65 -7.20 -17.60 8.40
C GLU A 65 -8.19 -16.44 8.31
N GLY A 66 -7.82 -15.41 7.56
CA GLY A 66 -8.71 -14.30 7.25
C GLY A 66 -8.12 -13.31 6.27
N VAL A 67 -9.00 -12.54 5.63
CA VAL A 67 -8.64 -11.53 4.64
C VAL A 67 -9.01 -10.15 5.17
N PHE A 68 -8.02 -9.30 5.31
CA PHE A 68 -8.20 -7.88 5.58
C PHE A 68 -8.27 -7.12 4.27
N VAL A 69 -9.31 -6.31 4.10
CA VAL A 69 -9.36 -5.33 3.00
C VAL A 69 -8.90 -4.01 3.58
N VAL A 70 -7.88 -3.43 2.97
CA VAL A 70 -7.25 -2.19 3.45
C VAL A 70 -7.16 -1.15 2.34
N THR A 71 -7.24 0.10 2.74
CA THR A 71 -6.95 1.25 1.89
C THR A 71 -5.72 1.99 2.39
N PHE A 72 -4.95 2.57 1.47
CA PHE A 72 -3.78 3.38 1.80
C PHE A 72 -3.45 4.38 0.68
N ASP A 73 -2.72 5.44 1.03
CA ASP A 73 -2.18 6.41 0.09
C ASP A 73 -0.84 5.89 -0.46
N ASP A 74 -0.77 5.62 -1.77
CA ASP A 74 0.42 5.06 -2.42
C ASP A 74 1.63 6.00 -2.47
N ALA A 75 1.47 7.28 -2.12
CA ALA A 75 2.60 8.17 -1.88
C ALA A 75 3.20 8.04 -0.47
N LYS A 76 2.52 7.35 0.46
CA LYS A 76 2.93 7.20 1.87
C LYS A 76 3.25 5.77 2.28
N ALA A 77 2.65 4.78 1.62
CA ALA A 77 2.84 3.38 1.94
C ALA A 77 2.74 2.50 0.68
N THR A 78 3.25 1.28 0.77
CA THR A 78 3.02 0.23 -0.24
C THR A 78 2.33 -0.96 0.39
N ALA A 79 1.72 -1.82 -0.42
CA ALA A 79 1.08 -3.02 0.09
C ALA A 79 2.09 -3.98 0.74
N GLU A 80 3.33 -4.02 0.25
CA GLU A 80 4.42 -4.81 0.84
C GLU A 80 4.78 -4.31 2.25
N MET A 81 4.74 -3.00 2.50
CA MET A 81 4.95 -2.46 3.85
C MET A 81 3.89 -2.97 4.84
N ILE A 82 2.65 -3.14 4.37
CA ILE A 82 1.54 -3.67 5.17
C ILE A 82 1.76 -5.16 5.46
N VAL A 83 2.12 -5.94 4.44
CA VAL A 83 2.45 -7.36 4.58
C VAL A 83 3.62 -7.55 5.55
N GLU A 84 4.68 -6.77 5.40
CA GLU A 84 5.87 -6.83 6.27
C GLU A 84 5.53 -6.48 7.71
N ALA A 85 4.68 -5.46 7.95
CA ALA A 85 4.24 -5.11 9.29
C ALA A 85 3.50 -6.26 10.01
N VAL A 86 2.81 -7.13 9.26
CA VAL A 86 2.13 -8.30 9.80
C VAL A 86 3.11 -9.47 9.99
N ASN A 87 3.97 -9.73 9.02
CA ASN A 87 5.02 -10.75 9.13
C ASN A 87 5.97 -10.48 10.29
N ALA A 88 6.32 -9.21 10.54
CA ALA A 88 7.23 -8.79 11.61
C ALA A 88 6.70 -9.09 13.03
N ILE A 89 5.39 -9.30 13.18
CA ILE A 89 4.78 -9.71 14.46
C ILE A 89 4.45 -11.21 14.50
N GLY A 90 4.93 -11.98 13.52
CA GLY A 90 4.87 -13.45 13.50
C GLY A 90 3.61 -14.04 12.88
N TYR A 91 2.82 -13.27 12.11
CA TYR A 91 1.67 -13.79 11.38
C TYR A 91 1.98 -13.84 9.89
N PRO A 92 1.83 -15.00 9.22
CA PRO A 92 2.08 -15.11 7.80
C PRO A 92 1.04 -14.27 7.04
N ALA A 93 1.51 -13.32 6.23
CA ALA A 93 0.68 -12.45 5.42
C ALA A 93 1.10 -12.46 3.95
N ARG A 94 0.12 -12.37 3.05
CA ARG A 94 0.34 -12.22 1.60
C ARG A 94 -0.69 -11.34 0.94
N LEU A 95 -0.28 -10.62 -0.10
CA LEU A 95 -1.20 -9.89 -0.96
C LEU A 95 -2.05 -10.89 -1.76
N LEU A 96 -3.36 -10.73 -1.74
CA LEU A 96 -4.24 -11.34 -2.72
C LEU A 96 -4.25 -10.43 -3.95
N ALA A 97 -4.06 -11.01 -5.14
CA ALA A 97 -4.06 -10.26 -6.40
C ALA A 97 -5.25 -9.29 -6.43
N VAL A 98 -4.96 -8.01 -6.70
CA VAL A 98 -5.99 -6.99 -6.85
C VAL A 98 -6.85 -7.45 -8.03
N GLY A 99 -8.12 -7.77 -7.77
CA GLY A 99 -9.06 -8.23 -8.79
C GLY A 99 -9.27 -7.12 -9.82
N GLY A 100 -8.40 -7.06 -10.83
CA GLY A 100 -8.56 -6.28 -12.04
C GLY A 100 -8.91 -7.23 -13.17
N SER A 101 -10.20 -7.48 -13.36
CA SER A 101 -10.84 -7.92 -14.62
C SER A 101 -12.34 -7.68 -14.50
#